data_AF-A0A161YZ83-F1
#
_entry.id   AF-A0A161YZ83-F1
#
_cell.length_a   1.000
_cell.length_b   1.000
_cell.length_c   1.000
_cell.angle_alpha   90.00
_cell.angle_beta   90.00
_cell.angle_gamma   90.00
#
_symmetry.space_group_name_H-M   'P 1'
#
loop_
_entity.id
_entity.type
_entity.pdbx_description
1 polymer ?
#
loop_
_entity_poly.entity_id
_entity_poly.type
_entity_poly.pdbx_seq_one_letter_code
_entity_poly.pdbx_strand_id
1 'polypeptide(L)'
;MKTTIDSTGLDDQNRARRLPPDLLHRTNVLLDELERLRASKPDDAHARQCRTDSIEQLVLLALDNDSLRVALLAVAPCYRVAKVRHHLRDNMSRYNITKPPHPDTIRAILRKHKWL
;
A
#
# COMPACT_ATOMS: atom_id res chain seq x y z
N MET A 1 -19.83 -11.18 5.02
CA MET A 1 -19.08 -11.53 3.81
C MET A 1 -18.68 -13.00 3.93
N LYS A 2 -19.33 -13.88 3.17
CA LYS A 2 -19.21 -15.35 3.27
C LYS A 2 -19.28 -15.88 1.83
N THR A 3 -18.18 -15.81 1.08
CA THR A 3 -18.17 -16.21 -0.35
C THR A 3 -16.89 -16.93 -0.79
N THR A 4 -15.84 -16.98 0.03
CA THR A 4 -14.54 -17.52 -0.40
C THR A 4 -14.44 -19.04 -0.30
N ILE A 5 -15.20 -19.69 0.59
CA ILE A 5 -15.03 -21.13 0.88
C ILE A 5 -15.74 -22.02 -0.16
N ASP A 6 -16.89 -21.58 -0.69
CA ASP A 6 -17.69 -22.37 -1.63
C ASP A 6 -17.10 -22.40 -3.05
N SER A 7 -16.24 -21.42 -3.41
CA SER A 7 -15.63 -21.33 -4.74
C SER A 7 -14.51 -22.36 -4.94
N THR A 8 -13.69 -22.60 -3.91
CA THR A 8 -12.53 -23.49 -4.00
C THR A 8 -12.96 -24.96 -4.16
N GLY A 9 -13.99 -25.39 -3.42
CA GLY A 9 -14.51 -26.75 -3.53
C GLY A 9 -15.11 -27.08 -4.92
N LEU A 10 -15.70 -26.09 -5.59
CA LEU A 10 -16.25 -26.25 -6.93
C LEU A 10 -15.14 -26.32 -7.99
N ASP A 11 -14.07 -25.54 -7.82
CA ASP A 11 -12.91 -25.56 -8.71
C ASP A 11 -12.13 -26.87 -8.63
N ASP A 12 -11.98 -27.44 -7.44
CA ASP A 12 -11.30 -28.73 -7.25
C ASP A 12 -12.10 -29.91 -7.80
N GLN A 13 -13.43 -29.88 -7.65
CA GLN A 13 -14.31 -30.87 -8.29
C GLN A 13 -14.25 -30.79 -9.82
N ASN A 14 -14.21 -29.58 -10.37
CA ASN A 14 -14.08 -29.38 -11.81
C ASN A 14 -12.71 -29.86 -12.33
N ARG A 15 -11.64 -29.64 -11.55
CA ARG A 15 -10.29 -30.13 -11.86
C ARG A 15 -10.23 -31.65 -11.87
N ALA A 16 -10.81 -32.30 -10.86
CA ALA A 16 -10.87 -33.76 -10.75
C ALA A 16 -11.68 -34.41 -11.88
N ARG A 17 -12.68 -33.71 -12.44
CA ARG A 17 -13.47 -34.19 -13.58
C ARG A 17 -12.79 -34.02 -14.94
N ARG A 18 -11.89 -33.03 -15.08
CA ARG A 18 -11.34 -32.61 -16.38
C ARG A 18 -9.91 -33.10 -16.63
N LEU A 19 -9.14 -33.37 -15.58
CA LEU A 19 -7.76 -33.80 -15.72
C LEU A 19 -7.63 -35.32 -15.59
N PRO A 20 -6.80 -35.97 -16.43
CA PRO A 20 -6.39 -37.33 -16.20
C PRO A 20 -5.60 -37.44 -14.87
N PRO A 21 -5.57 -38.63 -14.23
CA PRO A 21 -5.05 -38.80 -12.86
C PRO A 21 -3.64 -38.23 -12.65
N ASP A 22 -2.75 -38.42 -13.61
CA ASP A 22 -1.34 -38.01 -13.52
C ASP A 22 -1.19 -36.48 -13.53
N LEU A 23 -1.99 -35.81 -14.36
CA LEU A 23 -2.02 -34.35 -14.43
C LEU A 23 -2.75 -33.75 -13.23
N LEU A 24 -3.79 -34.41 -12.73
CA LEU A 24 -4.48 -34.00 -11.51
C LEU A 24 -3.53 -34.05 -10.31
N HIS A 25 -2.79 -35.15 -10.15
CA HIS A 25 -1.81 -35.32 -9.09
C HIS A 25 -0.72 -34.24 -9.14
N ARG A 26 -0.12 -34.04 -10.32
CA ARG A 26 0.90 -33.00 -10.52
C ARG A 26 0.37 -31.59 -10.24
N THR A 27 -0.87 -31.31 -10.65
CA THR A 27 -1.49 -30.00 -10.42
C THR A 27 -1.73 -29.76 -8.93
N ASN A 28 -2.24 -30.75 -8.20
CA ASN A 28 -2.47 -30.61 -6.76
C ASN A 28 -1.16 -30.39 -6.00
N VAL A 29 -0.09 -31.13 -6.34
CA VAL A 29 1.25 -30.94 -5.74
C VAL A 29 1.75 -29.50 -5.93
N LEU A 30 1.57 -28.93 -7.13
CA LEU A 30 1.95 -27.54 -7.41
C LEU A 30 1.09 -26.52 -6.67
N LEU A 31 -0.20 -26.79 -6.47
CA LEU A 31 -1.07 -25.93 -5.68
C LEU A 31 -0.69 -25.95 -4.20
N ASP A 32 -0.40 -27.13 -3.65
CA ASP A 32 0.08 -27.27 -2.27
C ASP A 32 1.42 -26.55 -2.06
N GLU A 33 2.28 -26.54 -3.09
CA GLU A 33 3.52 -25.75 -3.07
C GLU A 33 3.24 -24.25 -3.14
N LEU A 34 2.31 -23.80 -3.99
CA LEU A 34 1.88 -22.40 -4.05
C LEU A 34 1.24 -21.92 -2.75
N GLU A 35 0.43 -22.74 -2.10
CA GLU A 35 -0.15 -22.43 -0.80
C GLU A 35 0.92 -22.29 0.28
N ARG A 36 1.89 -23.22 0.33
CA ARG A 36 3.04 -23.13 1.23
C ARG A 36 3.88 -21.89 0.96
N LEU A 37 4.13 -21.56 -0.31
CA LEU A 37 4.85 -20.34 -0.70
C LEU A 37 4.10 -19.08 -0.28
N ARG A 38 2.78 -19.04 -0.50
CA ARG A 38 1.91 -17.93 -0.08
C ARG A 38 1.87 -17.79 1.44
N ALA A 39 1.89 -18.88 2.19
CA ALA A 39 1.98 -18.84 3.66
C ALA A 39 3.37 -18.37 4.14
N SER A 40 4.43 -18.66 3.37
CA SER A 40 5.81 -18.27 3.71
C SER A 40 6.18 -16.82 3.40
N LYS A 41 5.38 -16.12 2.57
CA LYS A 41 5.60 -14.73 2.18
C LYS A 41 4.50 -13.84 2.78
N PRO A 42 4.84 -12.76 3.49
CA PRO A 42 3.83 -11.83 3.96
C PRO A 42 3.07 -11.27 2.76
N ASP A 43 1.75 -11.14 2.89
CA ASP A 43 0.87 -10.65 1.83
C ASP A 43 1.41 -9.33 1.26
N ASP A 44 1.90 -9.38 0.02
CA ASP A 44 2.46 -8.21 -0.68
C ASP A 44 1.44 -7.07 -0.79
N ALA A 45 0.13 -7.36 -0.77
CA ALA A 45 -0.90 -6.33 -0.72
C ALA A 45 -0.92 -5.65 0.65
N HIS A 46 -0.86 -6.41 1.73
CA HIS A 46 -0.79 -5.88 3.10
C HIS A 46 0.48 -5.05 3.30
N ALA A 47 1.64 -5.53 2.87
CA ALA A 47 2.91 -4.79 2.99
C ALA A 47 2.87 -3.45 2.21
N ARG A 48 2.28 -3.44 1.01
CA ARG A 48 2.06 -2.20 0.24
C ARG A 48 1.10 -1.24 0.93
N GLN A 49 0.05 -1.77 1.57
CA GLN A 49 -0.90 -0.96 2.32
C GLN A 49 -0.22 -0.33 3.55
N CYS A 50 0.47 -1.11 4.37
CA CYS A 50 1.22 -0.60 5.53
C CYS A 50 2.22 0.50 5.14
N ARG A 51 2.92 0.32 4.01
CA ARG A 51 3.84 1.34 3.50
C ARG A 51 3.09 2.62 3.10
N THR A 52 1.93 2.50 2.46
CA THR A 52 1.11 3.64 2.06
C THR A 52 0.59 4.40 3.29
N ASP A 53 0.08 3.68 4.29
CA ASP A 53 -0.41 4.25 5.54
C ASP A 53 0.69 4.96 6.31
N SER A 54 1.90 4.37 6.36
CA SER A 54 3.06 5.00 7.01
C SER A 54 3.47 6.30 6.33
N ILE A 55 3.44 6.37 4.99
CA ILE A 55 3.73 7.61 4.25
C ILE A 55 2.65 8.66 4.50
N GLU A 56 1.38 8.24 4.58
CA GLU A 56 0.28 9.14 4.89
C GLU A 56 0.44 9.74 6.30
N GLN A 57 0.70 8.91 7.31
CA GLN A 57 0.95 9.35 8.68
C GLN A 57 2.12 10.32 8.77
N LEU A 58 3.21 10.07 8.04
CA LEU A 58 4.35 10.98 7.96
C LEU A 58 3.95 12.37 7.44
N VAL A 59 3.15 12.43 6.37
CA VAL A 59 2.70 13.71 5.79
C VAL A 59 1.76 14.43 6.75
N LEU A 60 0.84 13.71 7.40
CA LEU A 60 -0.05 14.30 8.41
C LEU A 60 0.73 14.85 9.61
N LEU A 61 1.69 14.09 10.12
CA LEU A 61 2.59 14.54 11.20
C LEU A 61 3.37 15.82 10.80
N ALA A 62 3.71 15.97 9.51
CA ALA A 62 4.32 17.20 9.03
C ALA A 62 3.33 18.37 8.99
N LEU A 63 2.07 18.12 8.59
CA LEU A 63 1.00 19.13 8.55
C LEU A 63 0.53 19.59 9.94
N ASP A 64 0.69 18.75 10.97
CA ASP A 64 0.44 19.12 12.36
C ASP A 64 1.47 20.14 12.90
N ASN A 65 2.56 20.38 12.17
CA ASN A 65 3.47 21.47 12.48
C ASN A 65 2.85 22.83 12.10
N ASP A 66 2.54 23.65 13.11
CA ASP A 66 1.93 24.97 12.93
C ASP A 66 2.69 25.89 11.97
N SER A 67 4.03 25.88 12.00
CA SER A 67 4.83 26.71 11.11
C SER A 67 4.67 26.29 9.65
N LEU A 68 4.62 24.99 9.38
CA LEU A 68 4.34 24.49 8.03
C LEU A 68 2.91 24.83 7.61
N ARG A 69 1.96 24.62 8.51
CA ARG A 69 0.54 24.85 8.25
C ARG A 69 0.26 26.30 7.86
N VAL A 70 0.78 27.26 8.62
CA VAL A 70 0.68 28.69 8.31
C VAL A 70 1.34 28.99 6.96
N ALA A 71 2.53 28.42 6.70
CA ALA A 71 3.22 28.61 5.43
C ALA A 71 2.47 28.03 4.22
N LEU A 72 1.68 26.96 4.40
CA LEU A 72 0.84 26.37 3.35
C LEU A 72 -0.41 27.20 3.05
N LEU A 73 -0.98 27.84 4.06
CA LEU A 73 -2.11 28.75 3.88
C LEU A 73 -1.70 30.05 3.17
N ALA A 74 -0.45 30.50 3.38
CA ALA A 74 0.09 31.70 2.75
C ALA A 74 0.46 31.53 1.26
N VAL A 75 0.50 30.30 0.73
CA VAL A 75 0.88 30.02 -0.67
C VAL A 75 -0.28 29.48 -1.49
N ALA A 76 -0.25 29.74 -2.81
CA ALA A 76 -1.23 29.18 -3.73
C ALA A 76 -1.20 27.64 -3.73
N PRO A 77 -2.36 26.97 -3.96
CA PRO A 77 -2.46 25.51 -3.90
C PRO A 77 -1.41 24.76 -4.74
N CYS A 78 -1.05 25.28 -5.92
CA CYS A 78 -0.04 24.68 -6.80
C CYS A 78 1.35 24.54 -6.15
N TYR A 79 1.71 25.38 -5.17
CA TYR A 79 2.99 25.35 -4.47
C TYR A 79 2.99 24.50 -3.19
N ARG A 80 1.82 24.10 -2.69
CA ARG A 80 1.69 23.40 -1.40
C ARG A 80 2.45 22.06 -1.38
N VAL A 81 2.40 21.30 -2.48
CA VAL A 81 3.15 20.03 -2.62
C VAL A 81 4.66 20.26 -2.49
N ALA A 82 5.18 21.27 -3.20
CA ALA A 82 6.60 21.60 -3.15
C ALA A 82 7.02 22.06 -1.75
N LYS A 83 6.16 22.84 -1.08
CA LYS A 83 6.40 23.35 0.28
C LYS A 83 6.46 22.23 1.31
N VAL A 84 5.50 21.29 1.30
CA VAL A 84 5.54 20.11 2.18
C VAL A 84 6.80 19.28 1.91
N ARG A 85 7.13 19.05 0.63
CA ARG A 85 8.32 18.27 0.26
C ARG A 85 9.62 18.93 0.71
N HIS A 86 9.74 20.25 0.59
CA HIS A 86 10.90 21.00 1.08
C HIS A 86 10.99 20.92 2.60
N HIS A 87 9.88 21.14 3.31
CA HIS A 87 9.86 21.00 4.76
C HIS A 87 10.31 19.61 5.23
N LEU A 88 9.81 18.54 4.60
CA LEU A 88 10.23 17.17 4.91
C LEU A 88 11.71 16.92 4.63
N ARG A 89 12.27 17.54 3.57
CA ARG A 89 13.70 17.46 3.24
C ARG A 89 14.55 18.22 4.25
N ASP A 90 14.13 19.40 4.66
CA ASP A 90 14.90 20.25 5.58
C ASP A 90 14.86 19.70 7.01
N ASN A 91 13.83 18.93 7.35
CA ASN A 91 13.59 18.36 8.68
C ASN A 91 13.72 16.83 8.71
N MET A 92 14.55 16.24 7.85
CA MET A 92 14.68 14.78 7.71
C MET A 92 14.96 14.06 9.04
N SER A 93 15.83 14.62 9.88
CA SER A 93 16.17 14.08 11.21
C SER A 93 14.98 14.07 12.16
N ARG A 94 14.10 15.09 12.11
CA ARG A 94 12.91 15.19 12.96
C ARG A 94 11.87 14.11 12.64
N TYR A 95 11.76 13.76 11.38
CA TYR A 95 10.78 12.79 10.89
C TYR A 95 11.35 11.38 10.73
N ASN A 96 12.63 11.17 11.08
CA ASN A 96 13.35 9.90 10.93
C ASN A 96 13.26 9.33 9.49
N ILE A 97 13.43 10.18 8.49
CA ILE A 97 13.38 9.78 7.07
C ILE A 97 14.72 9.99 6.38
N THR A 98 15.07 9.08 5.48
CA THR A 98 16.26 9.18 4.62
C THR A 98 15.96 9.86 3.28
N LYS A 99 14.69 9.95 2.89
CA LYS A 99 14.26 10.62 1.68
C LYS A 99 12.81 11.08 1.81
N PRO A 100 12.45 12.29 1.31
CA PRO A 100 11.06 12.71 1.29
C PRO A 100 10.21 11.85 0.33
N PRO A 101 8.91 11.68 0.60
CA PRO A 101 7.98 11.00 -0.30
C PRO A 101 7.93 11.62 -1.70
N HIS A 102 7.48 10.82 -2.67
CA HIS A 102 7.31 11.29 -4.05
C HIS A 102 6.27 12.42 -4.13
N PRO A 103 6.47 13.47 -4.96
CA PRO A 103 5.52 14.58 -5.08
C PRO A 103 4.08 14.16 -5.36
N ASP A 104 3.87 13.14 -6.19
CA ASP A 104 2.52 12.65 -6.51
C ASP A 104 1.83 11.99 -5.32
N THR A 105 2.58 11.29 -4.47
CA THR A 105 2.07 10.71 -3.23
C THR A 105 1.64 11.82 -2.26
N ILE A 106 2.47 12.86 -2.10
CA ILE A 106 2.13 14.03 -1.29
C ILE A 106 0.88 14.71 -1.85
N ARG A 107 0.79 14.90 -3.17
CA ARG A 107 -0.39 15.49 -3.84
C ARG A 107 -1.66 14.68 -3.57
N ALA A 108 -1.60 13.35 -3.67
CA ALA A 108 -2.74 12.49 -3.40
C ALA A 108 -3.22 12.62 -1.95
N ILE A 109 -2.30 12.62 -0.99
CA ILE A 109 -2.61 12.80 0.44
C ILE A 109 -3.21 14.19 0.69
N LEU A 110 -2.62 15.25 0.16
CA LEU A 110 -3.14 16.60 0.35
C LEU A 110 -4.55 16.77 -0.24
N ARG A 111 -4.86 16.15 -1.39
CA ARG A 111 -6.23 16.11 -1.93
C ARG A 111 -7.19 15.33 -1.03
N LYS A 112 -6.77 14.15 -0.54
CA LYS A 112 -7.55 13.32 0.39
C LYS A 112 -7.97 14.12 1.63
N HIS A 113 -7.08 14.97 2.13
CA HIS A 113 -7.27 15.77 3.34
C HIS A 113 -7.68 17.24 3.07
N LYS A 114 -8.13 17.57 1.86
CA LYS A 114 -8.67 18.90 1.48
C LYS A 114 -7.68 20.07 1.65
N TRP A 115 -6.39 19.81 1.49
CA TRP A 115 -5.32 20.82 1.45
C TRP A 115 -5.01 21.32 0.04
N LEU A 116 -5.63 20.76 -0.99
CA LEU A 116 -5.49 21.13 -2.41
C LEU A 116 -6.84 21.28 -3.08
#